data_AF-A0A3D2B1Q3-F1
#
_entry.id   AF-A0A3D2B1Q3-F1
#
_cell.length_a   1.000
_cell.length_b   1.000
_cell.length_c   1.000
_cell.angle_alpha   90.00
_cell.angle_beta   90.00
_cell.angle_gamma   90.00
#
_symmetry.space_group_name_H-M   'P 1'
#
loop_
_entity.id
_entity.type
_entity.pdbx_description
1 polymer ?
#
loop_
_entity_poly.entity_id
_entity_poly.type
_entity_poly.pdbx_seq_one_letter_code
_entity_poly.pdbx_strand_id
1 'polypeptide(L)'
;MERVFEEAVEHSARNFASSMEEATPGAARFMGNTGAHGFRLNGYGLFFDVQIPVLRRSLSWVFRHLNRGPSELGPALQSLRQHMRSFDNVDVRDSLEEALRSIESLVGHPPPPPPPPDVDPGEMYAMEIRDALANAMLDYTDSLPLAANEWLTVATTSSGNRADSPTDLPRGLGLMLRVPGRVLIALRQGEMARSEALNRIEYSEF
;
A
#
# COMPACT_ATOMS: atom_id res chain seq x y z
N MET A 1 -16.86 10.81 -12.57
CA MET A 1 -15.67 11.27 -11.83
C MET A 1 -15.69 10.82 -10.39
N GLU A 2 -16.74 11.07 -9.61
CA GLU A 2 -16.80 10.57 -8.22
C GLU A 2 -16.60 9.05 -8.14
N ARG A 3 -17.43 8.28 -8.88
CA ARG A 3 -17.26 6.81 -9.00
C ARG A 3 -15.87 6.36 -9.42
N VAL A 4 -15.18 7.15 -10.24
CA VAL A 4 -13.83 6.81 -10.72
C VAL A 4 -12.85 6.86 -9.55
N PHE A 5 -12.92 7.91 -8.72
CA PHE A 5 -12.07 8.01 -7.54
C PHE A 5 -12.44 6.95 -6.50
N GLU A 6 -13.73 6.67 -6.33
CA GLU A 6 -14.18 5.56 -5.47
C GLU A 6 -13.61 4.22 -5.92
N GLU A 7 -13.76 3.88 -7.20
CA GLU A 7 -13.27 2.63 -7.78
C GLU A 7 -11.75 2.52 -7.70
N ALA A 8 -11.01 3.61 -7.98
CA ALA A 8 -9.57 3.64 -7.88
C ALA A 8 -9.09 3.37 -6.44
N VAL A 9 -9.70 4.03 -5.46
CA VAL A 9 -9.37 3.82 -4.03
C VAL A 9 -9.76 2.42 -3.58
N GLU A 10 -10.95 1.95 -3.94
CA GLU A 10 -11.43 0.62 -3.56
C GLU A 10 -10.57 -0.49 -4.17
N HIS A 11 -10.18 -0.34 -5.44
CA HIS A 11 -9.31 -1.29 -6.13
C HIS A 11 -7.93 -1.35 -5.45
N SER A 12 -7.27 -0.21 -5.21
CA SER A 12 -5.97 -0.17 -4.55
C SER A 12 -6.03 -0.66 -3.11
N ALA A 13 -7.09 -0.33 -2.36
CA ALA A 13 -7.30 -0.85 -1.02
C ALA A 13 -7.43 -2.38 -1.00
N ARG A 14 -8.20 -2.96 -1.92
CA ARG A 14 -8.32 -4.42 -2.06
C ARG A 14 -7.02 -5.08 -2.46
N ASN A 15 -6.27 -4.50 -3.40
CA ASN A 15 -4.98 -5.06 -3.82
C ASN A 15 -3.99 -5.05 -2.66
N PHE A 16 -3.93 -3.94 -1.90
CA PHE A 16 -3.09 -3.86 -0.71
C PHE A 16 -3.51 -4.88 0.36
N ALA A 17 -4.82 -5.06 0.57
CA ALA A 17 -5.37 -6.10 1.44
C ALA A 17 -4.86 -7.48 1.09
N SER A 18 -5.00 -7.86 -0.19
CA SER A 18 -4.62 -9.17 -0.72
C SER A 18 -3.13 -9.42 -0.54
N SER A 19 -2.29 -8.45 -0.91
CA SER A 19 -0.83 -8.54 -0.73
C SER A 19 -0.44 -8.72 0.75
N MET A 20 -1.13 -8.03 1.66
CA MET A 20 -0.91 -8.19 3.09
C MET A 20 -1.35 -9.57 3.61
N GLU A 21 -2.48 -10.08 3.15
CA GLU A 21 -3.00 -11.41 3.53
C GLU A 21 -2.09 -12.53 3.03
N GLU A 22 -1.62 -12.45 1.78
CA GLU A 22 -0.64 -13.38 1.21
C GLU A 22 0.65 -13.40 2.02
N ALA A 23 1.15 -12.21 2.38
CA ALA A 23 2.33 -12.10 3.22
C ALA A 23 2.04 -12.64 4.62
N THR A 24 0.92 -12.26 5.24
CA THR A 24 0.55 -12.52 6.64
C THR A 24 -0.97 -12.73 6.78
N PRO A 25 -1.43 -13.96 7.05
CA PRO A 25 -2.85 -14.22 7.25
C PRO A 25 -3.44 -13.39 8.40
N GLY A 26 -4.56 -12.70 8.14
CA GLY A 26 -5.24 -11.80 9.06
C GLY A 26 -4.52 -10.49 9.32
N ALA A 27 -3.58 -10.07 8.46
CA ALA A 27 -2.87 -8.80 8.62
C ALA A 27 -3.67 -7.58 8.21
N ALA A 28 -4.64 -7.73 7.31
CA ALA A 28 -5.40 -6.62 6.78
C ALA A 28 -6.86 -6.67 7.23
N ARG A 29 -7.29 -5.63 7.94
CA ARG A 29 -8.71 -5.38 8.19
C ARG A 29 -9.02 -3.93 7.90
N PHE A 30 -9.88 -3.69 6.93
CA PHE A 30 -10.37 -2.35 6.60
C PHE A 30 -11.62 -2.03 7.40
N MET A 31 -11.74 -0.76 7.77
CA MET A 31 -12.93 -0.19 8.38
C MET A 31 -13.39 1.00 7.56
N GLY A 32 -14.71 1.16 7.50
CA GLY A 32 -15.34 2.25 6.78
C GLY A 32 -15.62 1.92 5.32
N ASN A 33 -16.16 2.92 4.65
CA ASN A 33 -16.63 2.90 3.28
C ASN A 33 -15.80 3.89 2.45
N THR A 34 -15.64 3.58 1.17
CA THR A 34 -15.07 4.51 0.20
C THR A 34 -16.20 5.40 -0.32
N GLY A 35 -15.91 6.69 -0.51
CA GLY A 35 -16.85 7.64 -1.11
C GLY A 35 -16.09 8.79 -1.75
N ALA A 36 -16.66 9.40 -2.79
CA ALA A 36 -16.10 10.61 -3.39
C ALA A 36 -17.20 11.64 -3.65
N HIS A 37 -16.91 12.90 -3.32
CA HIS A 37 -17.82 14.02 -3.51
C HIS A 37 -17.13 15.13 -4.28
N GLY A 38 -17.67 15.48 -5.43
CA GLY A 38 -17.16 16.50 -6.33
C GLY A 38 -17.99 17.76 -6.28
N PHE A 39 -17.33 18.92 -6.32
CA PHE A 39 -18.00 20.19 -6.55
C PHE A 39 -17.15 21.11 -7.43
N ARG A 40 -17.83 21.95 -8.22
CA ARG A 40 -17.20 22.93 -9.10
C ARG A 40 -17.13 24.28 -8.40
N LEU A 41 -15.94 24.88 -8.42
CA LEU A 41 -15.69 26.23 -7.97
C LEU A 41 -15.43 27.12 -9.19
N ASN A 42 -16.36 28.03 -9.49
CA ASN A 42 -16.28 28.88 -10.66
C ASN A 42 -14.99 29.71 -10.66
N GLY A 43 -14.20 29.60 -11.74
CA GLY A 43 -12.93 30.33 -11.88
C GLY A 43 -11.74 29.71 -11.13
N TYR A 44 -11.97 28.68 -10.32
CA TYR A 44 -10.93 27.96 -9.58
C TYR A 44 -10.75 26.52 -10.10
N GLY A 45 -11.83 25.85 -10.50
CA GLY A 45 -11.80 24.52 -11.10
C GLY A 45 -12.69 23.51 -10.38
N LEU A 46 -12.26 22.24 -10.35
CA LEU A 46 -12.99 21.15 -9.71
C LEU A 46 -12.28 20.68 -8.45
N PHE A 47 -13.06 20.45 -7.41
CA PHE A 47 -12.61 19.88 -6.16
C PHE A 47 -13.33 18.56 -5.89
N PHE A 48 -12.58 17.57 -5.42
CA PHE A 48 -13.12 16.29 -4.96
C PHE A 48 -12.62 16.01 -3.54
N ASP A 49 -13.54 15.70 -2.64
CA ASP A 49 -13.22 15.07 -1.36
C ASP A 49 -13.40 13.56 -1.50
N VAL A 50 -12.36 12.80 -1.17
CA VAL A 50 -12.33 11.34 -1.34
C VAL A 50 -12.08 10.69 0.02
N GLN A 51 -13.07 9.94 0.48
CA GLN A 51 -13.00 9.16 1.70
C GLN A 51 -12.23 7.86 1.47
N ILE A 52 -11.16 7.69 2.23
CA ILE A 52 -10.30 6.52 2.23
C ILE A 52 -10.71 5.57 3.36
N PRO A 53 -10.86 4.26 3.09
CA PRO A 53 -11.10 3.28 4.14
C PRO A 53 -9.88 3.16 5.06
N VAL A 54 -10.13 3.06 6.36
CA VAL A 54 -9.05 2.96 7.36
C VAL A 54 -8.56 1.54 7.43
N LEU A 55 -7.26 1.34 7.23
CA LEU A 55 -6.60 0.07 7.50
C LEU A 55 -6.24 -0.03 8.98
N ARG A 56 -6.73 -1.07 9.68
CA ARG A 56 -6.23 -1.41 11.01
C ARG A 56 -5.08 -2.41 10.90
N ARG A 57 -3.94 -2.07 11.50
CA ARG A 57 -2.82 -3.00 11.73
C ARG A 57 -3.31 -4.11 12.67
N SER A 58 -3.20 -5.36 12.24
CA SER A 58 -3.53 -6.49 13.13
C SER A 58 -2.39 -6.78 14.10
N LEU A 59 -2.73 -7.32 15.27
CA LEU A 59 -1.73 -7.74 16.27
C LEU A 59 -0.80 -8.83 15.71
N SER A 60 -1.31 -9.71 14.82
CA SER A 60 -0.52 -10.76 14.16
C SER A 60 0.64 -10.20 13.33
N TRP A 61 0.44 -9.04 12.68
CA TRP A 61 1.50 -8.34 11.93
C TRP A 61 2.58 -7.81 12.89
N VAL A 62 2.21 -7.19 14.00
CA VAL A 62 3.14 -6.67 15.03
C VAL A 62 3.98 -7.80 15.63
N PHE A 63 3.35 -8.92 16.04
CA PHE A 63 4.06 -10.05 16.63
C PHE A 63 5.07 -10.68 15.65
N ARG A 64 4.74 -10.74 14.37
CA ARG A 64 5.69 -11.23 13.35
C ARG A 64 6.89 -10.30 13.17
N HIS A 65 6.69 -8.98 13.23
CA HIS A 65 7.79 -8.01 13.10
C HIS A 65 8.65 -7.96 14.35
N LEU A 66 8.07 -8.17 15.54
CA LEU A 66 8.85 -8.36 16.78
C LEU A 66 9.65 -9.66 16.75
N ASN A 67 9.14 -10.70 16.07
CA ASN A 67 9.82 -11.99 15.91
C ASN A 67 10.74 -12.04 14.66
N ARG A 68 10.92 -10.93 13.93
CA ARG A 68 11.88 -10.80 12.82
C ARG A 68 13.31 -10.64 13.35
N GLY A 69 13.84 -11.68 13.97
CA GLY A 69 15.25 -12.02 13.80
C GLY A 69 15.38 -13.25 12.90
N PRO A 70 15.10 -13.20 11.57
CA PRO A 70 15.10 -14.40 10.74
C PRO A 70 16.49 -14.73 10.14
N SER A 71 17.55 -14.01 10.51
CA SER A 71 18.87 -14.15 9.89
C SER A 71 19.75 -15.27 10.46
N GLU A 72 19.36 -15.88 11.58
CA GLU A 72 20.21 -16.88 12.27
C GLU A 72 19.84 -18.33 11.97
N LEU A 73 18.66 -18.61 11.38
CA LEU A 73 18.20 -19.98 11.17
C LEU A 73 18.99 -20.72 10.08
N GLY A 74 19.39 -20.06 9.00
CA GLY A 74 20.22 -20.67 7.95
C GLY A 74 21.59 -21.13 8.48
N PRO A 75 22.38 -20.24 9.09
CA PRO A 75 23.64 -20.60 9.73
C PRO A 75 23.50 -21.63 10.86
N ALA A 76 22.44 -21.53 11.68
CA ALA A 76 22.19 -22.47 12.77
C ALA A 76 21.85 -23.87 12.27
N LEU A 77 21.02 -24.00 11.22
CA LEU A 77 20.73 -25.29 10.58
C LEU A 77 21.98 -25.88 9.93
N GLN A 78 22.83 -25.04 9.35
CA GLN A 78 24.08 -25.49 8.74
C GLN A 78 25.11 -25.95 9.80
N SER A 79 25.18 -25.25 10.93
CA SER A 79 25.99 -25.65 12.09
C SER A 79 25.46 -26.93 12.74
N LEU A 80 24.13 -27.10 12.79
CA LEU A 80 23.48 -28.33 13.26
C LEU A 80 23.80 -29.52 12.34
N ARG A 81 23.71 -29.36 11.02
CA ARG A 81 24.13 -30.40 10.04
C ARG A 81 25.61 -30.77 10.17
N GLN A 82 26.48 -29.81 10.46
CA GLN A 82 27.90 -30.08 10.72
C GLN A 82 28.11 -30.86 12.03
N HIS A 83 27.37 -30.53 13.09
CA HIS A 83 27.39 -31.30 14.34
C HIS A 83 26.79 -32.70 14.18
N MET A 84 25.76 -32.88 13.35
CA MET A 84 25.20 -34.20 13.04
C MET A 84 26.23 -35.15 12.43
N ARG A 85 27.17 -34.61 11.64
CA ARG A 85 28.25 -35.37 11.01
C ARG A 85 29.28 -35.92 11.99
N SER A 86 29.31 -35.48 13.25
CA SER A 86 30.19 -36.03 14.29
C SER A 86 29.54 -37.11 15.18
N PHE A 87 28.24 -37.35 15.09
CA PHE A 87 27.59 -38.44 15.84
C PHE A 87 27.75 -39.80 15.13
N ASP A 88 28.11 -40.85 15.87
CA ASP A 88 28.31 -42.22 15.37
C ASP A 88 27.01 -43.03 15.20
N ASN A 89 25.89 -42.57 15.77
CA ASN A 89 24.65 -43.34 15.84
C ASN A 89 23.75 -43.08 14.61
N VAL A 90 23.54 -44.11 13.78
CA VAL A 90 22.86 -44.03 12.48
C VAL A 90 21.35 -43.81 12.64
N ASP A 91 20.68 -44.48 13.58
CA ASP A 91 19.24 -44.33 13.81
C ASP A 91 18.84 -42.92 14.28
N VAL A 92 19.70 -42.29 15.09
CA VAL A 92 19.48 -40.92 15.59
C VAL A 92 19.69 -39.89 14.47
N ARG A 93 20.56 -40.19 13.50
CA ARG A 93 20.77 -39.33 12.34
C ARG A 93 19.59 -39.32 11.40
N ASP A 94 19.07 -40.51 11.06
CA ASP A 94 17.97 -40.64 10.11
C ASP A 94 16.69 -39.98 10.65
N SER A 95 16.37 -40.21 11.93
CA SER A 95 15.22 -39.59 12.59
C SER A 95 15.34 -38.06 12.68
N LEU A 96 16.55 -37.53 12.88
CA LEU A 96 16.80 -36.09 12.89
C LEU A 96 16.80 -35.48 11.48
N GLU A 97 17.22 -36.23 10.46
CA GLU A 97 17.13 -35.80 9.06
C GLU A 97 15.68 -35.69 8.59
N GLU A 98 14.83 -36.64 8.97
CA GLU A 98 13.38 -36.62 8.70
C GLU A 98 12.72 -35.38 9.34
N ALA A 99 13.11 -35.07 10.58
CA ALA A 99 12.63 -33.89 11.31
C ALA A 99 13.09 -32.58 10.64
N LEU A 100 14.36 -32.51 10.22
CA LEU A 100 14.91 -31.34 9.51
C LEU A 100 14.24 -31.13 8.15
N ARG A 101 14.01 -32.22 7.40
CA ARG A 101 13.36 -32.16 6.09
C ARG A 101 11.90 -31.74 6.21
N SER A 102 11.24 -32.13 7.30
CA SER A 102 9.89 -31.65 7.64
C SER A 102 9.87 -30.15 7.96
N ILE A 103 10.88 -29.64 8.69
CA ILE A 103 11.02 -28.20 8.99
C ILE A 103 11.35 -27.43 7.71
N GLU A 104 12.25 -27.92 6.85
CA GLU A 104 12.58 -27.29 5.57
C GLU A 104 11.38 -27.26 4.61
N SER A 105 10.55 -28.31 4.59
CA SER A 105 9.29 -28.33 3.83
C SER A 105 8.27 -27.32 4.35
N LEU A 106 8.27 -27.04 5.65
CA LEU A 106 7.41 -26.02 6.27
C LEU A 106 7.89 -24.59 5.97
N VAL A 107 9.20 -24.43 5.72
CA VAL A 107 9.89 -23.15 5.45
C VAL A 107 10.06 -22.90 3.94
N GLY A 108 9.67 -23.86 3.09
CA GLY A 108 9.79 -23.86 1.64
C GLY A 108 8.83 -22.93 0.89
N HIS A 109 8.89 -21.64 1.19
CA HIS A 109 8.64 -20.57 0.22
C HIS A 109 9.55 -19.42 0.62
N PRO A 110 10.44 -18.90 -0.26
CA PRO A 110 10.98 -17.59 -0.01
C PRO A 110 9.77 -16.65 0.08
N PRO A 111 9.48 -16.01 1.23
CA PRO A 111 8.48 -14.98 1.25
C PRO A 111 8.87 -13.95 0.19
N PRO A 112 7.92 -13.33 -0.54
CA PRO A 112 8.22 -12.16 -1.34
C PRO A 112 9.07 -11.20 -0.48
N PRO A 113 10.12 -10.58 -1.05
CA PRO A 113 11.05 -9.78 -0.29
C PRO A 113 10.24 -8.85 0.61
N PRO A 114 10.47 -8.89 1.94
CA PRO A 114 9.70 -8.06 2.84
C PRO A 114 9.85 -6.60 2.37
N PRO A 115 8.78 -5.80 2.44
CA PRO A 115 8.93 -4.36 2.27
C PRO A 115 10.03 -3.88 3.22
N PRO A 116 10.86 -2.91 2.78
CA PRO A 116 12.07 -2.52 3.48
C PRO A 116 11.82 -2.28 4.97
N PRO A 117 12.75 -2.69 5.85
CA PRO A 117 12.52 -2.83 7.29
C PRO A 117 12.12 -1.54 8.04
N ASP A 118 12.21 -0.37 7.40
CA ASP A 118 11.84 0.93 7.96
C ASP A 118 10.50 1.50 7.43
N VAL A 119 9.84 0.85 6.45
CA VAL A 119 8.63 1.41 5.84
C VAL A 119 7.39 0.95 6.60
N ASP A 120 6.73 1.89 7.28
CA ASP A 120 5.45 1.65 7.93
C ASP A 120 4.42 1.19 6.87
N PRO A 121 3.70 0.06 7.05
CA PRO A 121 2.64 -0.35 6.13
C PRO A 121 1.56 0.70 5.92
N GLY A 122 1.32 1.55 6.92
CA GLY A 122 0.44 2.70 6.77
C GLY A 122 0.95 3.69 5.71
N GLU A 123 2.26 3.92 5.64
CA GLU A 123 2.88 4.75 4.62
C GLU A 123 2.84 4.07 3.25
N MET A 124 3.11 2.76 3.16
CA MET A 124 2.94 2.03 1.91
C MET A 124 1.51 2.11 1.38
N TYR A 125 0.52 1.93 2.27
CA TYR A 125 -0.88 2.06 1.92
C TYR A 125 -1.20 3.46 1.42
N ALA A 126 -0.70 4.50 2.10
CA ALA A 126 -0.88 5.87 1.68
C ALA A 126 -0.25 6.18 0.31
N MET A 127 0.93 5.61 0.01
CA MET A 127 1.57 5.73 -1.29
C MET A 127 0.75 5.06 -2.39
N GLU A 128 0.26 3.84 -2.16
CA GLU A 128 -0.62 3.12 -3.10
C GLU A 128 -1.90 3.90 -3.43
N ILE A 129 -2.53 4.48 -2.42
CA ILE A 129 -3.73 5.32 -2.61
C ILE A 129 -3.40 6.60 -3.37
N ARG A 130 -2.28 7.27 -3.02
CA ARG A 130 -1.82 8.47 -3.71
C ARG A 130 -1.60 8.21 -5.19
N ASP A 131 -0.92 7.12 -5.52
CA ASP A 131 -0.63 6.76 -6.91
C ASP A 131 -1.93 6.42 -7.67
N ALA A 132 -2.84 5.69 -7.04
CA ALA A 132 -4.15 5.39 -7.61
C ALA A 132 -4.95 6.65 -7.96
N LEU A 133 -4.98 7.62 -7.04
CA LEU A 133 -5.66 8.90 -7.25
C LEU A 133 -4.99 9.74 -8.32
N ALA A 134 -3.66 9.85 -8.30
CA ALA A 134 -2.89 10.55 -9.33
C ALA A 134 -3.17 9.96 -10.71
N ASN A 135 -3.16 8.62 -10.83
CA ASN A 135 -3.50 7.93 -12.07
C ASN A 135 -4.94 8.22 -12.51
N ALA A 136 -5.91 8.11 -11.60
CA ALA A 136 -7.31 8.40 -11.87
C ALA A 136 -7.56 9.85 -12.31
N MET A 137 -6.84 10.82 -11.73
CA MET A 137 -6.90 12.23 -12.14
C MET A 137 -6.48 12.43 -13.59
N LEU A 138 -5.45 11.70 -14.05
CA LEU A 138 -4.95 11.82 -15.41
C LEU A 138 -5.82 11.06 -16.42
N ASP A 139 -6.25 9.84 -16.09
CA ASP A 139 -6.95 8.95 -17.03
C ASP A 139 -8.35 9.47 -17.41
N TYR A 140 -9.00 10.25 -16.55
CA TYR A 140 -10.36 10.77 -16.78
C TYR A 140 -10.40 12.27 -17.11
N THR A 141 -9.27 12.79 -17.57
CA THR A 141 -9.13 14.16 -18.04
C THR A 141 -10.17 14.53 -19.09
N ASP A 142 -10.51 13.63 -20.03
CA ASP A 142 -11.38 13.92 -21.18
C ASP A 142 -12.78 14.41 -20.81
N SER A 143 -13.30 13.95 -19.68
CA SER A 143 -14.67 14.23 -19.25
C SER A 143 -14.80 15.49 -18.40
N LEU A 144 -13.71 16.22 -18.17
CA LEU A 144 -13.67 17.36 -17.27
C LEU A 144 -13.82 18.69 -18.04
N PRO A 145 -14.86 19.48 -17.76
CA PRO A 145 -14.99 20.84 -18.27
C PRO A 145 -14.10 21.80 -17.46
N LEU A 146 -12.78 21.66 -17.57
CA LEU A 146 -11.78 22.42 -16.84
C LEU A 146 -11.00 23.34 -17.79
N ALA A 147 -10.94 24.63 -17.47
CA ALA A 147 -10.14 25.58 -18.24
C ALA A 147 -8.63 25.46 -17.94
N ALA A 148 -7.78 25.98 -18.83
CA ALA A 148 -6.31 25.86 -18.69
C ALA A 148 -5.74 26.48 -17.40
N ASN A 149 -6.41 27.52 -16.89
CA ASN A 149 -6.06 28.24 -15.66
C ASN A 149 -6.77 27.70 -14.40
N GLU A 150 -7.71 26.78 -14.56
CA GLU A 150 -8.41 26.14 -13.45
C GLU A 150 -7.62 24.93 -12.94
N TRP A 151 -7.91 24.48 -11.72
CA TRP A 151 -7.25 23.35 -11.07
C TRP A 151 -8.21 22.19 -10.89
N LEU A 152 -7.72 20.97 -11.10
CA LEU A 152 -8.32 19.78 -10.52
C LEU A 152 -7.66 19.53 -9.17
N THR A 153 -8.46 19.49 -8.12
CA THR A 153 -8.01 19.26 -6.75
C THR A 153 -8.70 18.05 -6.16
N VAL A 154 -7.95 17.13 -5.58
CA VAL A 154 -8.44 15.95 -4.88
C VAL A 154 -7.88 15.99 -3.47
N ALA A 155 -8.74 16.07 -2.47
CA ALA A 155 -8.38 15.95 -1.07
C ALA A 155 -8.81 14.57 -0.56
N THR A 156 -7.98 13.96 0.28
CA THR A 156 -8.31 12.69 0.92
C THR A 156 -8.69 12.91 2.38
N THR A 157 -9.80 12.28 2.77
CA THR A 157 -10.27 12.24 4.15
C THR A 157 -10.34 10.80 4.63
N SER A 158 -10.26 10.58 5.94
CA SER A 158 -10.40 9.25 6.51
C SER A 158 -11.84 8.98 6.91
N SER A 159 -12.39 7.83 6.53
CA SER A 159 -13.76 7.41 6.85
C SER A 159 -13.96 6.91 8.30
N GLY A 160 -12.88 6.84 9.10
CA GLY A 160 -12.93 6.31 10.47
C GLY A 160 -13.41 7.32 11.52
N ASN A 161 -14.07 6.82 12.57
CA ASN A 161 -14.47 7.63 13.73
C ASN A 161 -13.20 8.12 14.47
N ARG A 162 -12.98 9.44 14.53
CA ARG A 162 -11.78 10.07 15.16
C ARG A 162 -11.58 9.69 16.63
N ALA A 163 -12.62 9.17 17.28
CA ALA A 163 -12.61 8.71 18.66
C ALA A 163 -11.93 7.34 18.89
N ASP A 164 -11.77 6.50 17.86
CA ASP A 164 -11.31 5.11 18.03
C ASP A 164 -9.80 4.87 17.83
N SER A 165 -9.01 5.96 17.64
CA SER A 165 -7.54 6.00 17.82
C SER A 165 -7.01 7.44 17.57
N PRO A 166 -6.44 8.15 18.57
CA PRO A 166 -5.87 9.48 18.40
C PRO A 166 -4.55 9.56 17.62
N THR A 167 -3.93 8.41 17.29
CA THR A 167 -2.48 8.36 16.96
C THR A 167 -2.15 7.67 15.62
N ASP A 168 -3.15 7.22 14.85
CA ASP A 168 -2.94 6.16 13.84
C ASP A 168 -3.58 6.44 12.46
N LEU A 169 -3.75 7.72 12.09
CA LEU A 169 -3.81 8.01 10.65
C LEU A 169 -2.37 7.88 10.14
N PRO A 170 -2.10 7.07 9.09
CA PRO A 170 -0.82 7.17 8.40
C PRO A 170 -0.60 8.63 8.05
N ARG A 171 0.60 9.15 8.32
CA ARG A 171 0.93 10.58 8.07
C ARG A 171 0.60 11.04 6.64
N GLY A 172 0.45 10.10 5.70
CA GLY A 172 0.07 10.35 4.32
C GLY A 172 -1.40 10.12 3.93
N LEU A 173 -2.40 10.06 4.82
CA LEU A 173 -3.82 9.99 4.38
C LEU A 173 -4.58 11.33 4.41
N GLY A 174 -4.01 12.38 5.00
CA GLY A 174 -4.53 13.76 4.92
C GLY A 174 -3.85 14.53 3.80
N LEU A 175 -4.07 14.12 2.55
CA LEU A 175 -3.36 14.66 1.39
C LEU A 175 -4.26 15.51 0.49
N MET A 176 -3.66 16.50 -0.16
CA MET A 176 -4.20 17.22 -1.29
C MET A 176 -3.33 16.94 -2.52
N LEU A 177 -3.96 16.46 -3.59
CA LEU A 177 -3.37 16.35 -4.92
C LEU A 177 -3.95 17.44 -5.80
N ARG A 178 -3.11 18.19 -6.49
CA ARG A 178 -3.55 19.29 -7.37
C ARG A 178 -2.83 19.23 -8.70
N VAL A 179 -3.57 19.42 -9.78
CA VAL A 179 -3.00 19.50 -11.12
C VAL A 179 -3.68 20.61 -11.91
N PRO A 180 -2.91 21.46 -12.61
CA PRO A 180 -3.49 22.56 -13.38
C PRO A 180 -4.11 22.05 -14.69
N GLY A 181 -5.21 22.66 -15.12
CA GLY A 181 -5.95 22.25 -16.30
C GLY A 181 -5.12 22.27 -17.59
N ARG A 182 -4.15 23.19 -17.72
CA ARG A 182 -3.22 23.21 -18.86
C ARG A 182 -2.42 21.91 -19.01
N VAL A 183 -2.06 21.24 -17.91
CA VAL A 183 -1.34 19.95 -17.94
C VAL A 183 -2.26 18.86 -18.43
N LEU A 184 -3.50 18.83 -17.92
CA LEU A 184 -4.51 17.87 -18.36
C LEU A 184 -4.85 18.06 -19.84
N ILE A 185 -5.02 19.31 -20.30
CA ILE A 185 -5.26 19.62 -21.71
C ILE A 185 -4.09 19.16 -22.59
N ALA A 186 -2.84 19.45 -22.20
CA ALA A 186 -1.66 19.01 -22.95
C ALA A 186 -1.54 17.48 -23.01
N LEU A 187 -1.84 16.79 -21.90
CA LEU A 187 -1.88 15.32 -21.86
C LEU A 187 -2.94 14.77 -22.82
N ARG A 188 -4.16 15.35 -22.81
CA ARG A 188 -5.25 14.97 -23.71
C ARG A 188 -4.89 15.14 -25.18
N GLN A 189 -4.17 16.21 -25.51
CA GLN A 189 -3.75 16.53 -26.86
C GLN A 189 -2.53 15.71 -27.32
N GLY A 190 -1.96 14.87 -26.43
CA GLY A 190 -0.74 14.10 -26.70
C GLY A 190 0.52 14.97 -26.78
N GLU A 191 0.43 16.24 -26.37
CA GLU A 191 1.57 17.18 -26.32
C GLU A 191 2.44 16.93 -25.09
N MET A 192 1.91 16.24 -24.08
CA MET A 192 2.63 15.87 -22.86
C MET A 192 2.51 14.37 -22.60
N ALA A 193 3.63 13.74 -22.24
CA ALA A 193 3.63 12.33 -21.83
C ALA A 193 3.02 12.17 -20.42
N ARG A 194 2.39 11.01 -20.17
CA ARG A 194 1.77 10.69 -18.87
C ARG A 194 2.76 10.78 -17.70
N SER A 195 3.99 10.30 -17.90
CA SER A 195 5.06 10.39 -16.89
C SER A 195 5.44 11.83 -16.58
N GLU A 196 5.42 12.73 -17.58
CA GLU A 196 5.62 14.14 -17.35
C GLU A 196 4.44 14.74 -16.59
N ALA A 197 3.20 14.42 -16.97
CA ALA A 197 2.01 14.90 -16.30
C ALA A 197 1.95 14.49 -14.81
N LEU A 198 2.38 13.27 -14.47
CA LEU A 198 2.50 12.82 -13.08
C LEU A 198 3.46 13.69 -12.26
N ASN A 199 4.59 14.10 -12.85
CA ASN A 199 5.56 14.99 -12.21
C ASN A 199 5.05 16.43 -12.03
N ARG A 200 3.94 16.79 -12.69
CA ARG A 200 3.29 18.11 -12.55
C ARG A 200 2.18 18.12 -11.50
N ILE A 201 1.87 16.99 -10.87
CA ILE A 201 0.92 16.92 -9.77
C ILE A 201 1.60 17.46 -8.51
N GLU A 202 0.97 18.45 -7.89
CA GLU A 202 1.38 19.02 -6.62
C GLU A 202 0.77 18.21 -5.48
N TYR A 203 1.61 17.82 -4.51
CA TYR A 203 1.21 17.10 -3.30
C TYR A 203 1.37 18.02 -2.10
N SER A 204 0.35 18.09 -1.25
CA SER A 204 0.39 18.84 0.01
C SER A 204 -0.23 18.02 1.13
N GLU A 205 0.36 18.07 2.32
CA GLU A 205 -0.17 17.43 3.54
C GLU A 205 -0.88 18.48 4.40
N PHE A 206 -1.94 18.09 5.11
CA PHE A 206 -2.70 18.93 6.03
C PHE A 206 -2.41 18.63 7.50
#